data_AF-A0A966Z505-F1
#
_entry.id   AF-A0A966Z505-F1
#
_cell.length_a   1.000
_cell.length_b   1.000
_cell.length_c   1.000
_cell.angle_alpha   90.00
_cell.angle_beta   90.00
_cell.angle_gamma   90.00
#
_symmetry.space_group_name_H-M   'P 1'
#
loop_
_entity.id
_entity.type
_entity.pdbx_description
1 polymer ?
#
loop_
_entity_poly.entity_id
_entity_poly.type
_entity_poly.pdbx_seq_one_letter_code
_entity_poly.pdbx_strand_id
1 'polypeptide(L)'
;MTPKNLKVIKPEEIRAVMGAFVAGTGLNCMGCHIQGDFASDDKHEKVVARKMLEMVNALNAKSFNGAAKVTCFTCHRGEAHPKTAPDPK
;
A
#
# COMPACT_ATOMS: atom_id res chain seq x y z
N MET A 1 4.18 -18.71 -11.43
CA MET A 1 3.19 -17.87 -12.14
C MET A 1 3.80 -16.49 -12.33
N THR A 2 3.82 -15.97 -13.56
CA THR A 2 4.31 -14.61 -13.83
C THR A 2 3.30 -13.60 -13.27
N PRO A 3 3.75 -12.60 -12.48
CA PRO A 3 2.84 -11.57 -11.98
C PRO A 3 2.24 -10.78 -13.15
N LYS A 4 0.93 -10.51 -13.06
CA LYS A 4 0.16 -9.75 -14.05
C LYS A 4 -0.46 -8.53 -13.37
N ASN A 5 -0.83 -7.54 -14.17
CA ASN A 5 -1.53 -6.33 -13.73
C ASN A 5 -0.76 -5.46 -12.71
N LEU A 6 0.57 -5.40 -12.86
CA LEU A 6 1.40 -4.40 -12.18
C LEU A 6 1.30 -3.06 -12.92
N LYS A 7 1.06 -1.97 -12.20
CA LYS A 7 0.88 -0.62 -12.77
C LYS A 7 1.90 0.40 -12.26
N VAL A 8 2.29 0.27 -10.99
CA VAL A 8 3.16 1.24 -10.30
C VAL A 8 4.51 0.62 -9.94
N ILE A 9 4.55 -0.67 -9.65
CA ILE A 9 5.75 -1.39 -9.20
C ILE A 9 6.22 -2.39 -10.24
N LYS A 10 7.49 -2.77 -10.18
CA LYS A 10 8.10 -3.79 -11.04
C LYS A 10 8.00 -5.19 -10.42
N PRO A 11 8.07 -6.27 -11.23
CA PRO A 11 8.01 -7.65 -10.73
C PRO A 11 8.98 -7.96 -9.59
N GLU A 12 10.19 -7.42 -9.65
CA GLU A 12 11.25 -7.59 -8.66
C GLU A 12 10.93 -6.91 -7.31
N GLU A 13 10.06 -5.91 -7.28
CA GLU A 13 9.73 -5.13 -6.08
C GLU A 13 8.57 -5.72 -5.28
N ILE A 14 7.81 -6.66 -5.87
CA ILE A 14 6.54 -7.15 -5.32
C ILE A 14 6.67 -7.57 -3.86
N ARG A 15 7.64 -8.44 -3.52
CA ARG A 15 7.73 -8.98 -2.16
C ARG A 15 8.00 -7.88 -1.12
N ALA A 16 8.89 -6.94 -1.44
CA ALA A 16 9.24 -5.84 -0.55
C ALA A 16 8.05 -4.89 -0.35
N VAL A 17 7.38 -4.50 -1.44
CA VAL A 17 6.24 -3.57 -1.39
C VAL A 17 5.05 -4.19 -0.66
N MET A 18 4.70 -5.46 -0.95
CA MET A 18 3.60 -6.13 -0.28
C MET A 18 3.88 -6.31 1.22
N GLY A 19 5.12 -6.62 1.60
CA GLY A 19 5.52 -6.67 3.01
C GLY A 19 5.36 -5.31 3.71
N ALA A 20 5.74 -4.21 3.04
CA ALA A 20 5.55 -2.85 3.56
C ALA A 20 4.06 -2.48 3.71
N PHE A 21 3.18 -2.95 2.81
CA PHE A 21 1.74 -2.75 2.94
C PHE A 21 1.15 -3.50 4.13
N VAL A 22 1.52 -4.77 4.32
CA VAL A 22 1.09 -5.56 5.48
C VAL A 22 1.54 -4.89 6.78
N ALA A 23 2.82 -4.51 6.89
CA ALA A 23 3.35 -3.85 8.07
C ALA A 23 2.74 -2.46 8.31
N GLY A 24 2.47 -1.71 7.23
CA GLY A 24 1.94 -0.36 7.31
C GLY A 24 0.46 -0.29 7.67
N THR A 25 -0.36 -1.19 7.11
CA THR A 25 -1.82 -1.14 7.18
C THR A 25 -2.43 -2.19 8.10
N GLY A 26 -1.66 -3.18 8.56
CA GLY A 26 -2.18 -4.31 9.34
C GLY A 26 -3.06 -5.28 8.55
N LEU A 27 -3.38 -4.99 7.28
CA LEU A 27 -4.07 -5.92 6.41
C LEU A 27 -3.16 -7.09 6.05
N ASN A 28 -3.75 -8.28 5.94
CA ASN A 28 -3.06 -9.44 5.37
C ASN A 28 -3.20 -9.46 3.84
N CYS A 29 -2.55 -10.43 3.19
CA CYS A 29 -2.60 -10.59 1.73
C CYS A 29 -4.03 -10.65 1.19
N MET A 30 -4.93 -11.36 1.87
CA MET A 30 -6.32 -11.54 1.46
C MET A 30 -7.21 -10.36 1.84
N GLY A 31 -6.71 -9.37 2.58
CA GLY A 31 -7.36 -8.08 2.73
C GLY A 31 -7.47 -7.34 1.39
N CYS A 32 -6.46 -7.48 0.53
CA CYS A 32 -6.43 -6.81 -0.77
C CYS A 32 -6.54 -7.76 -1.97
N HIS A 33 -6.11 -9.01 -1.85
CA HIS A 33 -6.07 -9.97 -2.97
C HIS A 33 -7.14 -11.05 -2.89
N ILE A 34 -7.45 -11.65 -4.04
CA ILE A 34 -8.28 -12.85 -4.15
C ILE A 34 -7.37 -14.07 -4.13
N GLN A 35 -7.75 -15.11 -3.38
CA GLN A 35 -6.99 -16.34 -3.32
C GLN A 35 -6.97 -17.01 -4.70
N GLY A 36 -5.79 -17.35 -5.21
CA GLY A 36 -5.62 -17.91 -6.54
C GLY A 36 -5.61 -16.88 -7.68
N ASP A 37 -6.04 -15.63 -7.43
CA ASP A 37 -5.94 -14.52 -8.38
C ASP A 37 -5.47 -13.21 -7.72
N PHE A 38 -4.16 -13.07 -7.61
CA PHE A 38 -3.54 -11.85 -7.10
C PHE A 38 -3.60 -10.68 -8.09
N ALA A 39 -3.92 -10.93 -9.37
CA ALA A 39 -3.91 -9.93 -10.44
C ALA A 39 -5.27 -9.24 -10.61
N SER A 40 -6.37 -9.86 -10.19
CA SER A 40 -7.72 -9.26 -10.18
C SER A 40 -7.78 -7.93 -9.41
N ASP A 41 -8.57 -6.98 -9.93
CA ASP A 41 -8.88 -5.69 -9.32
C ASP A 41 -10.30 -5.67 -8.72
N ASP A 42 -10.96 -6.83 -8.59
CA ASP A 42 -12.34 -6.94 -8.08
C ASP A 42 -12.46 -6.53 -6.61
N LYS A 43 -11.37 -6.62 -5.84
CA LYS A 43 -11.30 -6.08 -4.48
C LYS A 43 -10.96 -4.59 -4.50
N HIS A 44 -11.88 -3.81 -3.94
CA HIS A 44 -11.76 -2.36 -3.85
C HIS A 44 -10.45 -1.92 -3.16
N GLU A 45 -10.03 -2.64 -2.12
CA GLU A 45 -8.83 -2.36 -1.33
C GLU A 45 -7.57 -2.32 -2.18
N LYS A 46 -7.45 -3.19 -3.20
CA LYS A 46 -6.30 -3.20 -4.11
C LYS A 46 -6.27 -1.96 -5.00
N VAL A 47 -7.43 -1.52 -5.49
CA VAL A 47 -7.55 -0.30 -6.30
C VAL A 47 -7.21 0.93 -5.45
N VAL A 48 -7.66 0.98 -4.20
CA VAL A 48 -7.31 2.06 -3.26
C VAL A 48 -5.82 2.03 -2.92
N ALA A 49 -5.25 0.86 -2.60
CA ALA A 49 -3.83 0.71 -2.29
C ALA A 49 -2.93 1.20 -3.44
N ARG A 50 -3.34 0.99 -4.69
CA ARG A 50 -2.64 1.52 -5.87
C ARG A 50 -2.59 3.06 -5.85
N LYS A 51 -3.74 3.70 -5.63
CA LYS A 51 -3.83 5.17 -5.52
C LYS A 51 -3.03 5.71 -4.34
N MET A 52 -3.03 5.00 -3.21
CA MET A 52 -2.25 5.39 -2.03
C MET A 52 -0.75 5.28 -2.29
N LEU A 53 -0.30 4.25 -3.01
CA LEU A 53 1.09 4.12 -3.42
C LEU A 53 1.53 5.27 -4.32
N GLU A 54 0.71 5.64 -5.32
CA GLU A 54 0.96 6.80 -6.18
C GLU A 54 1.06 8.09 -5.36
N MET A 55 0.13 8.29 -4.40
CA MET A 55 0.14 9.45 -3.51
C MET A 55 1.42 9.52 -2.66
N VAL A 56 1.83 8.42 -2.02
CA VAL A 56 3.04 8.38 -1.18
C VAL A 56 4.28 8.63 -2.02
N ASN A 57 4.38 8.05 -3.22
CA ASN A 57 5.48 8.29 -4.14
C ASN A 57 5.53 9.77 -4.54
N ALA A 58 4.39 10.38 -4.86
CA ALA A 58 4.30 11.80 -5.21
C ALA A 58 4.69 12.71 -4.04
N LEU A 59 4.24 12.41 -2.82
CA LEU A 59 4.62 13.16 -1.61
C LEU A 59 6.12 13.10 -1.36
N ASN A 60 6.72 11.91 -1.43
CA ASN A 60 8.16 11.73 -1.24
C ASN A 60 8.98 12.43 -2.33
N ALA A 61 8.56 12.32 -3.58
CA ALA A 61 9.21 13.01 -4.70
C ALA A 61 9.16 14.54 -4.52
N LYS A 62 7.98 15.09 -4.20
CA LYS A 62 7.76 16.54 -4.12
C LYS A 62 8.39 17.18 -2.89
N SER A 63 8.31 16.54 -1.73
CA SER A 63 8.64 17.17 -0.44
C SER A 63 9.92 16.66 0.21
N PHE A 64 10.45 15.53 -0.26
CA PHE A 64 11.58 14.86 0.38
C PHE A 64 12.68 14.45 -0.62
N ASN A 65 12.72 15.09 -1.80
CA ASN A 65 13.69 14.81 -2.87
C ASN A 65 13.72 13.32 -3.26
N GLY A 66 12.57 12.66 -3.24
CA GLY A 66 12.43 11.23 -3.53
C GLY A 66 12.82 10.29 -2.39
N ALA A 67 13.32 10.81 -1.26
CA ALA A 67 13.59 9.98 -0.09
C ALA A 67 12.28 9.46 0.53
N ALA A 68 12.25 8.17 0.87
CA ALA A 68 11.09 7.52 1.49
C ALA A 68 10.90 7.95 2.95
N LYS A 69 10.39 9.16 3.17
CA LYS A 69 10.14 9.75 4.50
C LYS A 69 8.70 9.55 4.95
N VAL A 70 7.74 9.62 4.02
CA VAL A 70 6.35 9.23 4.25
C VAL A 70 6.18 7.80 3.78
N THR A 71 5.59 6.96 4.64
CA THR A 71 5.27 5.56 4.32
C THR A 71 3.83 5.27 4.68
N CYS A 72 3.33 4.09 4.31
CA CYS A 72 2.01 3.63 4.71
C CYS A 72 1.83 3.68 6.24
N PHE A 73 2.88 3.29 6.98
CA PHE A 73 2.88 3.27 8.45
C PHE A 73 2.77 4.68 9.07
N THR A 74 3.26 5.72 8.38
CA THR A 74 3.20 7.11 8.88
C THR A 74 1.76 7.53 9.20
N CYS A 75 0.79 7.09 8.40
CA CYS A 75 -0.63 7.40 8.60
C CYS A 75 -1.40 6.22 9.21
N HIS A 76 -1.25 5.02 8.64
CA HIS A 76 -2.04 3.86 9.04
C HIS A 76 -1.63 3.28 10.39
N ARG A 77 -0.34 3.35 10.74
CA ARG A 77 0.18 2.87 12.03
C ARG A 77 -0.21 1.43 12.37
N GLY A 78 -0.29 0.56 11.36
CA GLY A 78 -0.69 -0.84 11.52
C GLY A 78 -2.20 -1.08 11.51
N GLU A 79 -3.01 -0.07 11.21
CA GLU A 79 -4.47 -0.17 11.13
C GLU A 79 -4.98 0.04 9.69
N ALA A 80 -6.03 -0.70 9.31
CA ALA A 80 -6.55 -0.66 7.95
C ALA A 80 -7.07 0.73 7.56
N HIS A 81 -7.55 1.48 8.53
CA HIS A 81 -8.03 2.85 8.37
C HIS A 81 -7.24 3.80 9.30
N PRO A 82 -6.60 4.85 8.76
CA PRO A 82 -5.92 5.84 9.56
C PRO A 82 -6.90 6.57 10.49
N LYS A 83 -6.51 6.77 11.75
CA LYS A 83 -7.20 7.72 12.63
C LYS A 83 -6.93 9.15 12.15
N THR A 84 -7.96 9.95 12.00
CA THR A 84 -7.86 11.35 11.57
C THR A 84 -7.91 12.34 12.73
N ALA A 85 -8.25 11.87 13.93
CA ALA A 85 -8.30 12.64 15.16
C ALA A 85 -7.69 11.82 16.33
N PRO A 86 -7.14 12.49 17.36
CA PRO A 86 -6.71 11.81 18.58
C PRO A 86 -7.92 11.20 19.31
N ASP A 87 -7.68 10.15 20.09
CA ASP A 87 -8.70 9.61 20.98
C ASP A 87 -9.08 10.68 22.03
N PRO A 88 -10.38 10.79 22.41
CA PRO A 88 -10.79 11.68 23.48
C PRO A 88 -9.99 11.40 24.76
N LYS A 89 -9.59 12.47 25.46
CA LYS A 89 -8.93 12.36 26.77
C LYS A 89 -9.94 12.02 27.87
#